data_AF-A0A351MPX5-F1
#
_entry.id   AF-A0A351MPX5-F1
#
_cell.length_a   1.000
_cell.length_b   1.000
_cell.length_c   1.000
_cell.angle_alpha   90.00
_cell.angle_beta   90.00
_cell.angle_gamma   90.00
#
_symmetry.space_group_name_H-M   'P 1'
#
loop_
_entity.id
_entity.type
_entity.pdbx_description
1 polymer ?
#
loop_
_entity_poly.entity_id
_entity_poly.type
_entity_poly.pdbx_seq_one_letter_code
_entity_poly.pdbx_strand_id
1 'polypeptide(L)'
;PDQAAATLAAAGVDVLGLNCGDDIAVVEPILAAYAEAGRPLFAKPNAGLPQMVEGELTWPISPAEFAALAAGWATAGARIVG
;
A
#
# COMPACT_ATOMS: atom_id res chain seq x y z
N PRO A 1 6.08 -6.02 9.35
CA PRO A 1 4.73 -6.28 8.80
C PRO A 1 4.03 -7.39 9.59
N ASP A 2 4.70 -8.53 9.77
CA ASP A 2 4.12 -9.75 10.34
C ASP A 2 3.51 -9.56 11.74
N GLN A 3 4.20 -8.83 12.63
CA GLN A 3 3.67 -8.49 13.95
C GLN A 3 2.35 -7.69 13.88
N ALA A 4 2.28 -6.71 12.97
CA ALA A 4 1.08 -5.90 12.78
C ALA A 4 -0.07 -6.76 12.22
N ALA A 5 0.22 -7.62 11.24
CA ALA A 5 -0.74 -8.54 10.65
C ALA A 5 -1.35 -9.47 11.71
N ALA A 6 -0.51 -10.13 12.51
CA ALA A 6 -0.96 -11.04 13.56
C ALA A 6 -1.78 -10.31 14.64
N THR A 7 -1.32 -9.13 15.07
CA THR A 7 -1.99 -8.34 16.11
C THR A 7 -3.37 -7.86 15.64
N LEU A 8 -3.45 -7.30 14.44
CA LEU A 8 -4.71 -6.76 13.89
C LEU A 8 -5.69 -7.87 13.52
N ALA A 9 -5.20 -9.00 12.99
CA ALA A 9 -6.03 -10.17 12.74
C ALA A 9 -6.66 -10.71 14.03
N ALA A 10 -5.87 -10.81 15.11
CA ALA A 10 -6.35 -11.23 16.43
C ALA A 10 -7.34 -10.22 17.03
N ALA A 11 -7.19 -8.92 16.72
CA ALA A 11 -8.15 -7.89 17.10
C ALA A 11 -9.47 -7.94 16.32
N GLY A 12 -9.57 -8.79 15.28
CA GLY A 12 -10.81 -9.03 14.55
C GLY A 12 -11.15 -7.96 13.51
N VAL A 13 -10.17 -7.23 12.98
CA VAL A 13 -10.43 -6.22 11.94
C VAL A 13 -11.04 -6.82 10.67
N ASP A 14 -11.94 -6.07 10.03
CA ASP A 14 -12.58 -6.49 8.77
C ASP A 14 -11.65 -6.36 7.56
N VAL A 15 -10.75 -5.37 7.59
CA VAL A 15 -9.81 -5.05 6.51
C VAL A 15 -8.45 -4.67 7.12
N LEU A 16 -7.37 -5.14 6.51
CA LEU A 16 -5.99 -4.84 6.87
C LEU A 16 -5.27 -4.20 5.68
N GLY A 17 -4.29 -3.32 5.89
CA GLY A 17 -3.57 -2.76 4.76
C GLY A 17 -2.59 -1.67 5.13
N LEU A 18 -2.16 -0.94 4.11
CA LEU A 18 -1.15 0.11 4.24
C LEU A 18 -1.62 1.38 3.54
N ASN A 19 -1.24 2.51 4.11
CA ASN A 19 -1.45 3.82 3.53
C ASN A 19 -0.20 4.68 3.72
N CYS A 20 -0.01 5.65 2.82
CA CYS A 20 1.18 6.49 2.85
C CYS A 20 2.45 5.61 2.86
N GLY A 21 3.50 6.05 3.54
CA GLY A 21 4.69 5.27 3.77
C GLY A 21 5.89 5.78 2.98
N ASP A 22 6.85 4.88 2.87
CA ASP A 22 8.14 5.11 2.26
C ASP A 22 8.04 4.98 0.72
N ASP A 23 9.02 4.34 0.09
CA ASP A 23 8.98 3.98 -1.32
C ASP A 23 7.76 3.12 -1.69
N ILE A 24 7.14 3.40 -2.84
CA ILE A 24 6.01 2.64 -3.38
C ILE A 24 6.34 1.16 -3.62
N ALA A 25 7.63 0.81 -3.78
CA ALA A 25 8.11 -0.55 -3.94
C ALA A 25 7.85 -1.43 -2.70
N VAL A 26 7.63 -0.85 -1.52
CA VAL A 26 7.33 -1.63 -0.29
C VAL A 26 5.91 -2.18 -0.26
N VAL A 27 5.02 -1.70 -1.14
CA VAL A 27 3.59 -2.04 -1.12
C VAL A 27 3.37 -3.53 -1.34
N GLU A 28 3.98 -4.12 -2.38
CA GLU A 28 3.80 -5.54 -2.69
C GLU A 28 4.35 -6.49 -1.61
N PRO A 29 5.58 -6.29 -1.09
CA PRO A 29 6.07 -7.07 0.05
C PRO A 29 5.16 -7.03 1.28
N ILE A 30 4.59 -5.85 1.58
CA ILE A 30 3.67 -5.72 2.73
C ILE A 30 2.34 -6.42 2.44
N LEU A 31 1.77 -6.26 1.25
CA LEU A 31 0.55 -6.96 0.86
C LEU A 31 0.72 -8.48 0.92
N ALA A 32 1.86 -8.99 0.47
CA ALA A 32 2.18 -10.42 0.57
C ALA A 32 2.23 -10.90 2.03
N ALA A 33 2.90 -10.15 2.91
CA ALA A 33 2.94 -10.49 4.34
C ALA A 33 1.55 -10.39 5.01
N TYR A 34 0.74 -9.42 4.62
CA TYR A 34 -0.61 -9.23 5.18
C TYR A 34 -1.62 -10.24 4.66
N ALA A 35 -1.38 -10.85 3.50
CA ALA A 35 -2.27 -11.88 2.95
C ALA A 35 -2.41 -13.10 3.87
N GLU A 36 -1.39 -13.42 4.67
CA GLU A 36 -1.41 -14.52 5.65
C GLU A 36 -2.46 -14.33 6.75
N ALA A 37 -2.91 -13.08 6.99
CA ALA A 37 -3.95 -12.77 7.97
C ALA A 37 -5.36 -13.21 7.54
N GLY A 38 -5.56 -13.62 6.28
CA GLY A 38 -6.86 -14.10 5.77
C GLY A 38 -7.96 -13.04 5.73
N ARG A 39 -7.61 -11.75 5.74
CA ARG A 39 -8.53 -10.61 5.65
C ARG A 39 -8.42 -9.92 4.28
N PRO A 40 -9.49 -9.30 3.76
CA PRO A 40 -9.40 -8.37 2.64
C PRO A 40 -8.33 -7.30 2.88
N LEU A 41 -7.57 -6.96 1.83
CA LEU A 41 -6.48 -6.00 1.92
C LEU A 41 -6.81 -4.64 1.31
N PHE A 42 -6.24 -3.56 1.84
CA PHE A 42 -6.23 -2.24 1.19
C PHE A 42 -4.82 -1.71 0.94
N ALA A 43 -4.63 -0.97 -0.16
CA ALA A 43 -3.38 -0.31 -0.49
C ALA A 43 -3.64 1.15 -0.88
N LYS A 44 -3.04 2.09 -0.14
CA LYS A 44 -3.20 3.53 -0.38
C LYS A 44 -1.88 4.33 -0.28
N PRO A 45 -0.82 3.95 -1.01
CA PRO A 45 0.50 4.57 -0.89
C PRO A 45 0.54 6.01 -1.43
N ASN A 46 1.68 6.68 -1.27
CA ASN A 46 1.96 7.93 -1.96
C ASN A 46 2.38 7.66 -3.41
N ALA A 47 2.24 8.66 -4.29
CA ALA A 47 2.79 8.62 -5.66
C ALA A 47 4.32 8.84 -5.67
N GLY A 48 5.04 7.97 -4.94
CA GLY A 48 6.46 8.09 -4.63
C GLY A 48 6.72 8.91 -3.36
N LEU A 49 7.99 8.97 -2.95
CA LEU A 49 8.39 9.87 -1.86
C LEU A 49 8.25 11.33 -2.31
N PRO A 50 7.74 12.23 -1.43
CA PRO A 50 7.62 13.63 -1.78
C PRO A 50 9.00 14.27 -1.97
N GLN A 51 9.11 15.13 -2.96
CA GLN A 51 10.32 15.86 -3.32
C GLN A 51 10.05 17.36 -3.33
N MET A 52 11.04 18.17 -2.96
CA MET A 52 10.97 19.62 -3.12
C MET A 52 11.37 20.00 -4.55
N VAL A 53 10.43 20.55 -5.32
CA VAL A 53 10.65 21.06 -6.68
C VAL A 53 10.18 22.51 -6.69
N GLU A 54 11.08 23.44 -7.02
CA GLU A 54 10.78 24.89 -7.08
C GLU A 54 10.13 25.49 -5.81
N GLY A 55 10.40 24.90 -4.64
CA GLY A 55 9.84 25.35 -3.37
C GLY A 55 8.50 24.72 -3.01
N GLU A 56 7.99 23.79 -3.82
CA GLU A 56 6.75 23.05 -3.58
C GLU A 56 6.99 21.55 -3.40
N LEU A 57 6.16 20.89 -2.58
CA LEU A 57 6.18 19.43 -2.45
C LEU A 57 5.50 18.78 -3.66
N THR A 58 6.23 17.92 -4.34
CA THR A 58 5.80 17.20 -5.54
C THR A 58 5.95 15.70 -5.34
N TRP A 59 5.01 14.92 -5.87
CA TRP A 59 5.05 13.46 -5.89
C TRP A 59 5.40 12.99 -7.31
N PRO A 60 6.54 12.30 -7.50
CA PRO A 60 7.13 12.14 -8.83
C PRO A 60 6.42 11.11 -9.72
N ILE A 61 5.56 10.25 -9.17
CA ILE A 61 4.89 9.20 -9.96
C ILE A 61 3.64 9.76 -10.63
N SER A 62 3.55 9.61 -11.95
CA SER A 62 2.40 10.06 -12.71
C SER A 62 1.15 9.22 -12.44
N PRO A 63 -0.06 9.75 -12.72
CA PRO A 63 -1.30 8.97 -12.60
C PRO A 63 -1.29 7.67 -13.41
N ALA A 64 -0.65 7.66 -14.60
CA ALA A 64 -0.59 6.47 -15.45
C ALA A 64 0.32 5.38 -14.87
N GLU A 65 1.49 5.77 -14.34
CA GLU A 65 2.39 4.84 -13.64
C GLU A 65 1.75 4.30 -12.37
N PHE A 66 1.10 5.17 -11.59
CA PHE A 66 0.39 4.75 -10.38
C PHE A 66 -0.74 3.76 -10.69
N ALA A 67 -1.52 4.00 -11.75
CA ALA A 67 -2.58 3.09 -12.18
C ALA A 67 -2.03 1.72 -12.61
N ALA A 68 -0.86 1.67 -13.27
CA ALA A 68 -0.21 0.42 -13.64
C ALA A 68 0.23 -0.38 -12.39
N LEU A 69 0.80 0.29 -11.38
CA LEU A 69 1.16 -0.33 -10.11
C LEU A 69 -0.08 -0.81 -9.33
N ALA A 70 -1.14 0.00 -9.30
CA ALA A 70 -2.41 -0.33 -8.66
C ALA A 70 -3.03 -1.65 -9.16
N ALA A 71 -2.90 -1.94 -10.46
CA ALA A 71 -3.34 -3.21 -11.03
C ALA A 71 -2.54 -4.41 -10.46
N GLY A 72 -1.24 -4.23 -10.21
CA GLY A 72 -0.39 -5.20 -9.52
C GLY A 72 -0.88 -5.48 -8.10
N TRP A 73 -1.23 -4.43 -7.34
CA TRP A 73 -1.72 -4.58 -5.96
C TRP A 73 -3.07 -5.31 -5.88
N ALA A 74 -3.98 -5.05 -6.84
CA ALA A 74 -5.23 -5.78 -6.94
C ALA A 74 -4.98 -7.29 -7.18
N THR A 75 -4.01 -7.61 -8.05
CA THR A 75 -3.56 -8.99 -8.30
C THR A 75 -2.93 -9.61 -7.05
N ALA A 76 -2.19 -8.82 -6.27
CA ALA A 76 -1.56 -9.22 -5.00
C ALA A 76 -2.56 -9.37 -3.82
N GLY A 77 -3.86 -9.20 -4.04
CA GLY A 77 -4.89 -9.45 -3.02
C GLY A 77 -5.56 -8.21 -2.44
N ALA A 78 -5.13 -7.00 -2.82
CA ALA A 78 -5.87 -5.78 -2.46
C ALA A 78 -7.29 -5.82 -3.05
N ARG A 79 -8.25 -5.36 -2.25
CA ARG A 79 -9.67 -5.21 -2.61
C ARG A 79 -10.12 -3.76 -2.57
N ILE A 80 -9.33 -2.90 -1.95
CA ILE A 80 -9.52 -1.45 -1.90
C ILE A 80 -8.18 -0.81 -2.29
N VAL A 81 -8.18 0.05 -3.31
CA VAL A 81 -6.98 0.73 -3.82
C VAL A 81 -7.27 2.22 -3.95
N GLY A 82 -6.32 3.08 -3.57
CA GLY A 82 -6.41 4.53 -3.74
C GLY A 82 -5.16 5.29 -3.34
#